data_AF-A0AAQ4F020-F1
#
_entry.id   AF-A0AAQ4F020-F1
#
_cell.length_a   1.000
_cell.length_b   1.000
_cell.length_c   1.000
_cell.angle_alpha   90.00
_cell.angle_beta   90.00
_cell.angle_gamma   90.00
#
_symmetry.space_group_name_H-M   'P 1'
#
loop_
_entity.id
_entity.type
_entity.pdbx_description
1 polymer ?
#
loop_
_entity_poly.entity_id
_entity_poly.type
_entity_poly.pdbx_seq_one_letter_code
_entity_poly.pdbx_strand_id
1 'polypeptide(L)'
;MVFWSKFQESLIAERVYYKYYMSYFEAFAAFNEPKPTEEEVAKTAAMESDILRRFMEVLIRKNKVFAPLGNIELLKNKFGEFDRGISNRPVFCATEVEASYGVLIRLLFLEALFTTKARSIVDRTLEDITQSASERFATVALGSNSSSTNASAAAKSKLDKLRISLWPPDSLLKWRSLSEMYSSFAPAQDSLARYWVHGHERLRQLSEQPQYAQALAQRANFLMPLVRYDYLRNVVSLSVATLQRPLFYLYGTPAMTHGGLEFTFAKELVKALDSTGLM
;
A
#
# COMPACT_ATOMS: atom_id res chain seq x y z
N MET A 1 -33.05 -9.02 2.90
CA MET A 1 -32.64 -9.42 4.28
C MET A 1 -31.40 -10.32 4.30
N VAL A 2 -31.21 -11.17 3.28
CA VAL A 2 -30.09 -12.13 3.15
C VAL A 2 -28.72 -11.47 2.90
N PHE A 3 -28.69 -10.32 2.20
CA PHE A 3 -27.44 -9.59 1.92
C PHE A 3 -26.75 -9.07 3.19
N TRP A 4 -27.51 -8.45 4.10
CA TRP A 4 -26.97 -7.87 5.34
C TRP A 4 -26.48 -8.94 6.31
N SER A 5 -27.17 -10.08 6.42
CA SER A 5 -26.70 -11.18 7.28
C SER A 5 -25.42 -11.80 6.73
N LYS A 6 -25.29 -11.99 5.40
CA LYS A 6 -24.06 -12.48 4.77
C LYS A 6 -22.90 -11.48 4.84
N PHE A 7 -23.18 -10.19 4.70
CA PHE A 7 -22.19 -9.13 4.86
C PHE A 7 -21.68 -9.06 6.30
N GLN A 8 -22.59 -9.13 7.29
CA GLN A 8 -22.22 -9.24 8.70
C GLN A 8 -21.45 -10.53 8.99
N GLU A 9 -21.86 -11.69 8.48
CA GLU A 9 -21.10 -12.94 8.62
C GLU A 9 -19.68 -12.84 8.04
N SER A 10 -19.51 -12.14 6.91
CA SER A 10 -18.19 -11.90 6.31
C SER A 10 -17.32 -10.93 7.12
N LEU A 11 -17.92 -9.92 7.77
CA LEU A 11 -17.21 -8.99 8.67
C LEU A 11 -16.94 -9.61 10.06
N ILE A 12 -17.82 -10.50 10.54
CA ILE A 12 -17.68 -11.21 11.81
C ILE A 12 -16.56 -12.26 11.73
N ALA A 13 -16.23 -12.79 10.54
CA ALA A 13 -15.05 -13.63 10.33
C ALA A 13 -13.74 -12.85 10.57
N GLU A 14 -13.75 -11.52 10.38
CA GLU A 14 -12.63 -10.61 10.63
C GLU A 14 -12.88 -9.75 11.89
N ARG A 15 -13.01 -10.39 13.06
CA ARG A 15 -13.37 -9.79 14.37
C ARG A 15 -12.58 -8.55 14.83
N VAL A 16 -11.49 -8.17 14.16
CA VAL A 16 -10.59 -7.06 14.56
C VAL A 16 -11.05 -5.71 13.98
N TYR A 17 -11.70 -5.67 12.81
CA TYR A 17 -12.09 -4.41 12.16
C TYR A 17 -13.36 -3.76 12.76
N TYR A 18 -14.19 -4.56 13.43
CA TYR A 18 -15.52 -4.16 13.89
C TYR A 18 -15.49 -3.05 14.97
N LYS A 19 -14.41 -2.95 15.76
CA LYS A 19 -14.35 -2.05 16.93
C LYS A 19 -14.07 -0.58 16.58
N TYR A 20 -13.31 -0.31 15.53
CA TYR A 20 -12.87 1.05 15.18
C TYR A 20 -13.94 1.88 14.45
N TYR A 21 -14.86 1.22 13.76
CA TYR A 21 -15.90 1.87 12.96
C TYR A 21 -17.30 1.57 13.49
N MET A 22 -17.43 1.15 14.75
CA MET A 22 -18.70 0.69 15.30
C MET A 22 -19.78 1.78 15.27
N SER A 23 -19.44 3.02 15.65
CA SER A 23 -20.35 4.17 15.56
C SER A 23 -20.72 4.52 14.12
N TYR A 24 -19.81 4.30 13.16
CA TYR A 24 -20.11 4.46 11.74
C TYR A 24 -21.07 3.37 11.24
N PHE A 25 -20.85 2.10 11.59
CA PHE A 25 -21.74 1.01 11.20
C PHE A 25 -23.11 1.10 11.88
N GLU A 26 -23.18 1.55 13.14
CA GLU A 26 -24.42 1.82 13.86
C GLU A 26 -25.18 2.99 13.22
N ALA A 27 -24.49 4.09 12.92
CA ALA A 27 -25.08 5.23 12.22
C ALA A 27 -25.53 4.86 10.80
N PHE A 28 -24.75 4.07 10.08
CA PHE A 28 -25.08 3.60 8.73
C PHE A 28 -26.27 2.62 8.75
N ALA A 29 -26.37 1.77 9.78
CA ALA A 29 -27.54 0.91 9.98
C ALA A 29 -28.81 1.72 10.34
N ALA A 30 -28.67 2.81 11.09
CA ALA A 30 -29.76 3.68 11.49
C ALA A 30 -30.21 4.68 10.40
N PHE A 31 -29.29 5.14 9.54
CA PHE A 31 -29.56 6.09 8.46
C PHE A 31 -30.31 5.46 7.28
N ASN A 32 -30.15 4.15 7.12
CA ASN A 32 -30.82 3.35 6.10
C ASN A 32 -32.22 2.90 6.55
N GLU A 33 -33.03 3.81 7.10
CA GLU A 33 -34.47 3.58 7.32
C GLU A 33 -35.28 4.66 6.56
N PRO A 34 -36.01 4.27 5.49
CA PRO A 34 -36.24 2.91 5.02
C PRO A 34 -34.98 2.26 4.42
N LYS A 35 -34.83 0.95 4.63
CA LYS A 35 -33.69 0.19 4.13
C LYS A 35 -33.62 0.33 2.61
N PRO A 36 -32.47 0.76 2.05
CA PRO A 36 -32.32 0.84 0.62
C PRO A 36 -32.61 -0.55 0.04
N THR A 37 -33.36 -0.54 -1.06
CA THR A 37 -33.67 -1.74 -1.82
C THR A 37 -32.38 -2.40 -2.30
N GLU A 38 -32.43 -3.71 -2.59
CA GLU A 38 -31.26 -4.40 -3.14
C GLU A 38 -30.78 -3.75 -4.45
N GLU A 39 -31.70 -3.15 -5.22
CA GLU A 39 -31.40 -2.36 -6.41
C GLU A 39 -30.65 -1.05 -6.09
N GLU A 40 -31.06 -0.30 -5.07
CA GLU A 40 -30.38 0.94 -4.66
C GLU A 40 -28.98 0.66 -4.07
N VAL A 41 -28.83 -0.41 -3.31
CA VAL A 41 -27.53 -0.87 -2.81
C VAL A 41 -26.65 -1.32 -3.96
N ALA A 42 -27.17 -2.13 -4.89
CA ALA A 42 -26.42 -2.57 -6.07
C ALA A 42 -26.01 -1.39 -6.96
N LYS A 43 -26.89 -0.39 -7.13
CA LYS A 43 -26.61 0.83 -7.91
C LYS A 43 -25.57 1.72 -7.23
N THR A 44 -25.63 1.89 -5.91
CA THR A 44 -24.65 2.66 -5.15
C THR A 44 -23.30 1.95 -5.12
N ALA A 45 -23.27 0.65 -4.83
CA ALA A 45 -22.08 -0.18 -4.90
C ALA A 45 -21.49 -0.21 -6.33
N ALA A 46 -22.33 -0.16 -7.37
CA ALA A 46 -21.87 -0.04 -8.74
C ALA A 46 -21.25 1.34 -9.06
N MET A 47 -21.77 2.42 -8.48
CA MET A 47 -21.22 3.78 -8.62
C MET A 47 -19.93 3.98 -7.83
N GLU A 48 -19.79 3.33 -6.67
CA GLU A 48 -18.60 3.39 -5.80
C GLU A 48 -17.57 2.28 -6.09
N SER A 49 -17.94 1.27 -6.86
CA SER A 49 -17.03 0.19 -7.24
C SER A 49 -15.89 0.76 -8.08
N ASP A 50 -14.70 0.78 -7.48
CA ASP A 50 -13.46 1.14 -8.15
C ASP A 50 -13.23 0.32 -9.42
N ILE A 51 -13.73 -0.91 -9.47
CA ILE A 51 -13.67 -1.79 -10.63
C ILE A 51 -14.59 -1.25 -11.74
N LEU A 52 -15.84 -0.92 -11.44
CA LEU A 52 -16.76 -0.33 -12.42
C LEU A 52 -16.30 1.07 -12.86
N ARG A 53 -15.77 1.89 -11.94
CA ARG A 53 -15.14 3.17 -12.26
C ARG A 53 -14.01 3.01 -13.28
N ARG A 54 -13.04 2.12 -13.01
CA ARG A 54 -11.93 1.80 -13.92
C ARG A 54 -12.42 1.21 -15.25
N PHE A 55 -13.45 0.35 -15.21
CA PHE A 55 -14.10 -0.23 -16.39
C PHE A 55 -14.71 0.83 -17.29
N MET A 56 -15.43 1.78 -16.71
CA MET A 56 -16.04 2.89 -17.42
C MET A 56 -14.98 3.82 -18.01
N GLU A 57 -13.87 4.09 -17.32
CA GLU A 57 -12.73 4.87 -17.85
C GLU A 57 -12.15 4.24 -19.14
N VAL A 58 -12.08 2.90 -19.23
CA VAL A 58 -11.62 2.19 -20.44
C VAL A 58 -12.66 2.18 -21.56
N LEU A 59 -13.93 1.98 -21.23
CA LEU A 59 -15.01 1.92 -22.22
C LEU A 59 -15.30 3.28 -22.87
N ILE A 60 -15.25 4.37 -22.10
CA ILE A 60 -15.47 5.75 -22.59
C ILE A 60 -14.50 6.09 -23.74
N ARG A 61 -13.27 5.57 -23.70
CA ARG A 61 -12.24 5.81 -24.73
C ARG A 61 -12.42 5.02 -26.02
N LYS A 62 -12.89 3.77 -25.95
CA LYS A 62 -12.97 2.91 -27.14
C LYS A 62 -14.10 3.30 -28.08
N ASN A 63 -15.21 3.82 -27.56
CA ASN A 63 -16.40 4.02 -28.37
C ASN A 63 -16.79 5.48 -28.62
N LYS A 64 -16.18 6.51 -28.00
CA LYS A 64 -16.65 7.93 -28.08
C LYS A 64 -18.16 8.14 -27.80
N VAL A 65 -18.90 7.10 -27.39
CA VAL A 65 -20.37 7.05 -27.37
C VAL A 65 -20.94 7.09 -25.95
N PHE A 66 -20.10 7.06 -24.91
CA PHE A 66 -20.56 7.43 -23.57
C PHE A 66 -20.19 8.88 -23.28
N ALA A 67 -21.09 9.76 -23.74
CA ALA A 67 -21.27 11.12 -23.20
C ALA A 67 -21.56 11.03 -21.67
N PRO A 68 -21.34 12.13 -20.94
CA PRO A 68 -20.67 12.16 -19.64
C PRO A 68 -21.49 11.45 -18.58
N LEU A 69 -21.01 10.31 -18.10
CA LEU A 69 -21.30 9.97 -16.71
C LEU A 69 -20.57 11.04 -15.90
N GLY A 70 -21.32 11.82 -15.11
CA GLY A 70 -20.86 12.97 -14.34
C GLY A 70 -19.61 12.74 -13.48
N ASN A 71 -19.11 11.51 -13.38
CA ASN A 71 -17.83 11.16 -12.78
C ASN A 71 -16.61 11.82 -13.44
N ILE A 72 -16.53 12.05 -14.76
CA ILE A 72 -15.34 12.73 -15.32
C ILE A 72 -15.27 14.20 -14.87
N GLU A 73 -16.41 14.88 -14.86
CA GLU A 73 -16.51 16.28 -14.41
C GLU A 73 -16.34 16.39 -12.90
N LEU A 74 -16.87 15.42 -12.13
CA LEU A 74 -16.69 15.32 -10.68
C LEU A 74 -15.24 14.98 -10.29
N LEU A 75 -14.54 14.16 -11.09
CA LEU A 75 -13.10 13.90 -10.95
C LEU A 75 -12.26 15.10 -11.37
N LYS A 76 -12.64 15.82 -12.44
CA LYS A 76 -12.01 17.08 -12.84
C LYS A 76 -12.16 18.16 -11.77
N ASN A 77 -13.35 18.27 -11.17
CA ASN A 77 -13.63 19.21 -10.08
C ASN A 77 -12.91 18.84 -8.77
N LYS A 78 -12.71 17.55 -8.49
CA LYS A 78 -12.05 17.07 -7.26
C LYS A 78 -10.53 17.03 -7.36
N PHE A 79 -9.95 16.82 -8.54
CA PHE A 79 -8.52 16.58 -8.74
C PHE A 79 -7.84 17.50 -9.78
N GLY A 80 -8.53 18.47 -10.39
CA GLY A 80 -7.98 19.34 -11.45
C GLY A 80 -8.01 18.70 -12.84
N GLU A 81 -7.14 19.11 -13.79
CA GLU A 81 -7.05 18.54 -15.15
C GLU A 81 -6.73 17.02 -15.13
N PHE A 82 -7.76 16.20 -14.92
CA PHE A 82 -7.72 14.73 -14.96
C PHE A 82 -7.40 14.20 -16.38
N ASP A 83 -7.45 15.08 -17.38
CA ASP A 83 -7.18 14.75 -18.78
C ASP A 83 -5.76 14.21 -19.00
N ARG A 84 -4.75 14.65 -18.25
CA ARG A 84 -3.35 14.28 -18.55
C ARG A 84 -2.99 12.85 -18.16
N GLY A 85 -3.45 12.36 -17.01
CA GLY A 85 -3.11 11.01 -16.50
C GLY A 85 -3.79 9.89 -17.29
N ILE A 86 -5.07 10.10 -17.66
CA ILE A 86 -5.78 9.15 -18.52
C ILE A 86 -5.33 9.32 -19.98
N SER A 87 -5.04 10.53 -20.48
CA SER A 87 -4.60 10.75 -21.88
C SER A 87 -3.40 9.88 -22.30
N ASN A 88 -2.47 9.58 -21.38
CA ASN A 88 -1.28 8.76 -21.66
C ASN A 88 -1.55 7.25 -21.46
N ARG A 89 -2.19 6.63 -22.47
CA ARG A 89 -2.54 5.19 -22.49
C ARG A 89 -1.40 4.25 -22.06
N PRO A 90 -0.13 4.45 -22.47
CA PRO A 90 0.99 3.68 -21.96
C PRO A 90 1.15 3.72 -20.44
N VAL A 91 1.03 4.90 -19.81
CA VAL A 91 1.19 5.06 -18.35
C VAL A 91 0.05 4.38 -17.59
N PHE A 92 -1.18 4.52 -18.09
CA PHE A 92 -2.32 3.82 -17.52
C PHE A 92 -2.14 2.30 -17.61
N CYS A 93 -1.83 1.77 -18.80
CA CYS A 93 -1.58 0.33 -18.98
C CYS A 93 -0.42 -0.16 -18.11
N ALA A 94 0.67 0.61 -17.97
CA ALA A 94 1.78 0.25 -17.11
C ALA A 94 1.37 0.17 -15.62
N THR A 95 0.56 1.12 -15.14
CA THR A 95 0.04 1.12 -13.76
C THR A 95 -0.84 -0.09 -13.50
N GLU A 96 -1.66 -0.50 -14.47
CA GLU A 96 -2.54 -1.66 -14.36
C GLU A 96 -1.80 -2.99 -14.47
N VAL A 97 -0.82 -3.08 -15.36
CA VAL A 97 0.09 -4.23 -15.42
C VAL A 97 0.85 -4.35 -14.12
N GLU A 98 1.29 -3.24 -13.54
CA GLU A 98 1.93 -3.24 -12.25
C GLU A 98 0.94 -3.65 -11.14
N ALA A 99 -0.29 -3.15 -11.14
CA ALA A 99 -1.37 -3.55 -10.22
C ALA A 99 -1.54 -5.08 -10.15
N SER A 100 -1.33 -5.81 -11.23
CA SER A 100 -1.43 -7.27 -11.25
C SER A 100 -0.09 -8.01 -11.10
N TYR A 101 0.97 -7.55 -11.78
CA TYR A 101 2.28 -8.21 -11.90
C TYR A 101 3.39 -7.49 -11.14
N GLY A 102 3.05 -6.63 -10.20
CA GLY A 102 3.99 -5.73 -9.56
C GLY A 102 5.16 -6.42 -8.88
N VAL A 103 4.99 -7.63 -8.35
CA VAL A 103 6.10 -8.41 -7.76
C VAL A 103 7.06 -8.89 -8.86
N LEU A 104 6.53 -9.41 -9.97
CA LEU A 104 7.32 -9.87 -11.10
C LEU A 104 8.13 -8.75 -11.77
N ILE A 105 7.50 -7.59 -12.02
CA ILE A 105 8.17 -6.42 -12.59
C ILE A 105 9.32 -5.96 -11.68
N ARG A 106 9.12 -6.06 -10.36
CA ARG A 106 10.13 -5.67 -9.37
C ARG A 106 11.28 -6.64 -9.26
N LEU A 107 11.06 -7.94 -9.50
CA LEU A 107 12.17 -8.88 -9.63
C LEU A 107 13.12 -8.44 -10.75
N LEU A 108 12.58 -8.13 -11.94
CA LEU A 108 13.38 -7.67 -13.07
C LEU A 108 14.15 -6.38 -12.74
N PHE A 109 13.52 -5.45 -12.02
CA PHE A 109 14.17 -4.23 -11.55
C PHE A 109 15.30 -4.52 -10.54
N LEU A 110 15.05 -5.39 -9.57
CA LEU A 110 16.03 -5.80 -8.56
C LEU A 110 17.25 -6.44 -9.22
N GLU A 111 17.04 -7.37 -10.14
CA GLU A 111 18.10 -8.05 -10.88
C GLU A 111 18.91 -7.08 -11.75
N ALA A 112 18.25 -6.11 -12.39
CA ALA A 112 18.91 -5.17 -13.28
C ALA A 112 19.67 -4.05 -12.57
N LEU A 113 19.14 -3.54 -11.44
CA LEU A 113 19.59 -2.27 -10.86
C LEU A 113 20.01 -2.35 -9.39
N PHE A 114 19.59 -3.38 -8.64
CA PHE A 114 19.87 -3.49 -7.21
C PHE A 114 20.87 -4.61 -6.90
N THR A 115 22.14 -4.32 -7.16
CA THR A 115 23.26 -5.23 -6.90
C THR A 115 23.40 -5.59 -5.41
N THR A 116 24.08 -6.70 -5.12
CA THR A 116 24.44 -7.12 -3.74
C THR A 116 25.16 -6.00 -2.96
N LYS A 117 25.98 -5.20 -3.65
CA LYS A 117 26.67 -4.05 -3.06
C LYS A 117 25.69 -2.94 -2.67
N ALA A 118 24.74 -2.60 -3.54
CA ALA A 118 23.71 -1.62 -3.24
C ALA A 118 22.87 -2.05 -2.03
N ARG A 119 22.52 -3.34 -1.97
CA ARG A 119 21.80 -3.92 -0.83
C ARG A 119 22.55 -3.80 0.48
N SER A 120 23.82 -4.20 0.50
CA SER A 120 24.64 -4.10 1.71
C SER A 120 24.80 -2.66 2.22
N ILE A 121 24.87 -1.67 1.33
CA ILE A 121 24.94 -0.26 1.71
C ILE A 121 23.62 0.18 2.32
N VAL A 122 22.50 -0.12 1.66
CA VAL A 122 21.16 0.23 2.14
C VAL A 122 20.89 -0.39 3.50
N ASP A 123 21.11 -1.70 3.66
CA ASP A 123 20.85 -2.41 4.91
C ASP A 123 21.65 -1.77 6.06
N ARG A 124 22.95 -1.51 5.86
CA ARG A 124 23.79 -0.82 6.85
C ARG A 124 23.29 0.58 7.17
N THR A 125 22.99 1.39 6.16
CA THR A 125 22.50 2.76 6.35
C THR A 125 21.22 2.78 7.17
N LEU A 126 20.28 1.87 6.89
CA LEU A 126 19.02 1.81 7.62
C LEU A 126 19.23 1.33 9.07
N GLU A 127 20.11 0.36 9.29
CA GLU A 127 20.51 -0.10 10.63
C GLU A 127 21.16 1.03 11.45
N ASP A 128 22.13 1.75 10.87
CA ASP A 128 22.85 2.86 11.52
C ASP A 128 21.88 3.97 11.97
N ILE A 129 20.89 4.31 11.12
CA ILE A 129 19.88 5.32 11.45
C ILE A 129 18.96 4.83 12.56
N THR A 130 18.48 3.59 12.49
CA THR A 130 17.62 3.02 13.53
C THR A 130 18.36 2.97 14.87
N GLN A 131 19.62 2.56 14.88
CA GLN A 131 20.45 2.55 16.08
C GLN A 131 20.67 3.97 16.61
N SER A 132 21.07 4.92 15.77
CA SER A 132 21.29 6.31 16.19
C SER A 132 20.01 6.95 16.73
N ALA A 133 18.86 6.67 16.11
CA ALA A 133 17.56 7.11 16.61
C ALA A 133 17.28 6.50 17.99
N SER A 134 17.41 5.18 18.14
CA SER A 134 17.20 4.47 19.41
C SER A 134 18.06 5.06 20.54
N GLU A 135 19.35 5.29 20.29
CA GLU A 135 20.28 5.88 21.25
C GLU A 135 19.91 7.33 21.59
N ARG A 136 19.60 8.16 20.59
CA ARG A 136 19.20 9.55 20.82
C ARG A 136 17.91 9.63 21.65
N PHE A 137 16.89 8.84 21.33
CA PHE A 137 15.64 8.84 22.09
C PHE A 137 15.79 8.29 23.52
N ALA A 138 16.79 7.46 23.79
CA ALA A 138 17.15 7.07 25.16
C ALA A 138 17.67 8.27 25.99
N THR A 139 18.31 9.23 25.34
CA THR A 139 18.92 10.41 25.99
C THR A 139 18.03 11.65 26.01
N VAL A 140 17.03 11.73 25.12
CA VAL A 140 16.06 12.83 25.12
C VAL A 140 15.11 12.64 26.29
N ALA A 141 15.12 13.59 27.22
CA ALA A 141 14.09 13.69 28.25
C ALA A 141 12.76 14.05 27.58
N LEU A 142 11.88 13.06 27.40
CA LEU A 142 10.52 13.24 26.84
C LEU A 142 9.57 13.97 27.82
N GLY A 143 10.09 14.82 28.70
CA GLY A 143 9.39 15.55 29.75
C GLY A 143 10.18 15.60 31.07
N SER A 144 9.93 16.60 31.92
CA SER A 144 10.70 16.89 33.13
C SER A 144 10.31 16.11 34.40
N ASN A 145 9.36 15.16 34.31
CA ASN A 145 8.84 14.43 35.47
C ASN A 145 9.30 12.97 35.41
N SER A 146 9.37 12.27 36.54
CA SER A 146 9.77 10.85 36.68
C SER A 146 9.06 9.83 35.75
N SER A 147 7.99 10.25 35.08
CA SER A 147 7.35 9.56 33.94
C SER A 147 8.24 9.48 32.68
N SER A 148 9.21 10.37 32.52
CA SER A 148 10.02 10.51 31.30
C SER A 148 11.09 9.43 31.15
N THR A 149 11.63 8.91 32.25
CA THR A 149 12.59 7.79 32.21
C THR A 149 11.93 6.51 31.69
N ASN A 150 10.67 6.28 32.06
CA ASN A 150 9.87 5.16 31.57
C ASN A 150 9.46 5.36 30.11
N ALA A 151 9.13 6.59 29.71
CA ALA A 151 8.80 6.92 28.32
C ALA A 151 10.01 6.76 27.38
N SER A 152 11.20 7.23 27.77
CA SER A 152 12.42 7.07 26.99
C SER A 152 12.84 5.59 26.88
N ALA A 153 12.69 4.81 27.96
CA ALA A 153 12.93 3.36 27.91
C ALA A 153 11.92 2.61 27.02
N ALA A 154 10.64 3.01 27.03
CA ALA A 154 9.62 2.45 26.16
C ALA A 154 9.85 2.81 24.68
N ALA A 155 10.19 4.06 24.39
CA ALA A 155 10.55 4.53 23.05
C ALA A 155 11.78 3.77 22.50
N LYS A 156 12.82 3.62 23.33
CA LYS A 156 14.00 2.82 22.99
C LYS A 156 13.61 1.37 22.69
N SER A 157 12.90 0.72 23.60
CA SER A 157 12.45 -0.69 23.44
C SER A 157 11.62 -0.89 22.17
N LYS A 158 10.81 0.11 21.80
CA LYS A 158 10.02 0.08 20.57
C LYS A 158 10.88 0.20 19.32
N LEU A 159 11.84 1.13 19.29
CA LEU A 159 12.78 1.29 18.18
C LEU A 159 13.72 0.09 18.04
N ASP A 160 14.19 -0.50 19.15
CA ASP A 160 15.03 -1.70 19.13
C ASP A 160 14.30 -2.93 18.55
N LYS A 161 12.97 -2.96 18.66
CA LYS A 161 12.11 -4.02 18.09
C LYS A 161 11.53 -3.64 16.73
N LEU A 162 11.90 -2.49 16.19
CA LEU A 162 11.41 -2.04 14.89
C LEU A 162 11.98 -2.93 13.80
N ARG A 163 11.11 -3.41 12.92
CA ARG A 163 11.51 -4.25 11.79
C ARG A 163 11.60 -3.41 10.53
N ILE A 164 12.62 -3.67 9.74
CA ILE A 164 12.80 -3.03 8.43
C ILE A 164 12.47 -4.07 7.37
N SER A 165 11.62 -3.70 6.41
CA SER A 165 11.16 -4.61 5.36
C SER A 165 11.36 -3.97 4.01
N LEU A 166 12.11 -4.65 3.13
CA LEU A 166 12.23 -4.28 1.73
C LEU A 166 11.15 -5.02 0.94
N TRP A 167 10.34 -4.26 0.19
CA TRP A 167 9.24 -4.80 -0.58
C TRP A 167 9.51 -4.80 -2.09
N PRO A 168 9.32 -5.94 -2.79
CA PRO A 168 8.81 -7.22 -2.27
C PRO A 168 9.83 -7.95 -1.40
N PRO A 169 9.37 -8.69 -0.37
CA PRO A 169 10.26 -9.49 0.46
C PRO A 169 10.86 -10.65 -0.34
N ASP A 170 12.07 -11.08 0.01
CA ASP A 170 12.80 -12.15 -0.69
C ASP A 170 12.01 -13.46 -0.80
N SER A 171 11.11 -13.73 0.16
CA SER A 171 10.22 -14.89 0.12
C SER A 171 9.34 -14.91 -1.13
N LEU A 172 8.87 -13.74 -1.59
CA LEU A 172 8.04 -13.63 -2.80
C LEU A 172 8.83 -13.69 -4.10
N LEU A 173 10.14 -13.45 -4.04
CA LEU A 173 11.02 -13.46 -5.21
C LEU A 173 11.46 -14.88 -5.60
N LYS A 174 11.16 -15.89 -4.78
CA LYS A 174 11.48 -17.28 -5.08
C LYS A 174 10.61 -17.80 -6.23
N TRP A 175 11.23 -18.53 -7.16
CA TRP A 175 10.54 -19.13 -8.31
C TRP A 175 9.24 -19.85 -7.94
N ARG A 176 9.25 -20.66 -6.88
CA ARG A 176 8.05 -21.37 -6.41
C ARG A 176 6.91 -20.41 -6.05
N SER A 177 7.21 -19.34 -5.31
CA SER A 177 6.23 -18.35 -4.88
C SER A 177 5.71 -17.53 -6.05
N LEU A 178 6.58 -17.16 -7.00
CA LEU A 178 6.19 -16.49 -8.24
C LEU A 178 5.32 -17.38 -9.12
N SER A 179 5.73 -18.63 -9.31
CA SER A 179 4.97 -19.63 -10.06
C SER A 179 3.60 -19.84 -9.44
N GLU A 180 3.49 -19.93 -8.12
CA GLU A 180 2.20 -20.04 -7.43
C GLU A 180 1.35 -18.77 -7.57
N MET A 181 1.95 -17.58 -7.46
CA MET A 181 1.22 -16.32 -7.64
C MET A 181 0.65 -16.18 -9.05
N TYR A 182 1.43 -16.59 -10.06
CA TYR A 182 1.16 -16.30 -11.46
C TYR A 182 0.69 -17.52 -12.29
N SER A 183 0.65 -18.73 -11.74
CA SER A 183 0.26 -19.96 -12.46
C SER A 183 -1.18 -19.93 -12.98
N SER A 184 -2.07 -19.23 -12.28
CA SER A 184 -3.47 -19.08 -12.63
C SER A 184 -3.75 -17.80 -13.43
N PHE A 185 -2.74 -16.98 -13.72
CA PHE A 185 -2.93 -15.85 -14.62
C PHE A 185 -3.09 -16.41 -16.03
N ALA A 186 -4.27 -16.19 -16.60
CA ALA A 186 -4.57 -16.66 -17.94
C ALA A 186 -3.56 -16.10 -18.95
N PRO A 187 -3.16 -16.90 -19.97
CA PRO A 187 -2.41 -16.38 -21.11
C PRO A 187 -3.17 -15.21 -21.74
N ALA A 188 -2.41 -14.31 -22.39
CA ALA A 188 -2.86 -13.04 -22.97
C ALA A 188 -4.38 -12.99 -23.25
N GLN A 189 -5.13 -12.40 -22.31
CA GLN A 189 -6.58 -12.33 -22.38
C GLN A 189 -7.00 -11.45 -23.57
N ASP A 190 -8.03 -11.86 -24.30
CA ASP A 190 -8.61 -11.10 -25.44
C ASP A 190 -9.18 -9.72 -25.04
N SER A 191 -9.29 -9.43 -23.74
CA SER A 191 -9.81 -8.16 -23.23
C SER A 191 -9.15 -7.70 -21.93
N LEU A 192 -8.88 -6.39 -21.86
CA LEU A 192 -8.41 -5.70 -20.64
C LEU A 192 -9.40 -5.87 -19.46
N ALA A 193 -10.69 -5.94 -19.80
CA ALA A 193 -11.79 -6.22 -18.89
C ALA A 193 -11.61 -7.53 -18.12
N ARG A 194 -11.49 -8.66 -18.84
CA ARG A 194 -11.29 -9.97 -18.23
C ARG A 194 -9.95 -10.05 -17.48
N TYR A 195 -8.92 -9.42 -18.05
CA TYR A 195 -7.62 -9.31 -17.40
C TYR A 195 -7.73 -8.68 -15.99
N TRP A 196 -8.50 -7.60 -15.85
CA TRP A 196 -8.69 -6.94 -14.56
C TRP A 196 -9.48 -7.78 -13.56
N VAL A 197 -10.59 -8.37 -14.00
CA VAL A 197 -11.43 -9.21 -13.13
C VAL A 197 -10.61 -10.37 -12.58
N HIS A 198 -9.91 -11.11 -13.44
CA HIS A 198 -9.07 -12.23 -13.00
C HIS A 198 -7.88 -11.79 -12.16
N GLY A 199 -7.25 -10.65 -12.49
CA GLY A 199 -6.17 -10.09 -11.68
C GLY A 199 -6.63 -9.78 -10.26
N HIS A 200 -7.80 -9.16 -10.10
CA HIS A 200 -8.37 -8.86 -8.79
C HIS A 200 -8.81 -10.10 -8.03
N GLU A 201 -9.48 -11.05 -8.69
CA GLU A 201 -9.84 -12.35 -8.08
C GLU A 201 -8.62 -13.08 -7.56
N ARG A 202 -7.53 -13.10 -8.33
CA ARG A 202 -6.30 -13.76 -7.90
C ARG A 202 -5.62 -13.03 -6.75
N LEU A 203 -5.54 -11.71 -6.79
CA LEU A 203 -5.01 -10.92 -5.67
C LEU A 203 -5.81 -11.15 -4.39
N ARG A 204 -7.14 -11.26 -4.49
CA ARG A 204 -8.00 -11.61 -3.36
C ARG A 204 -7.68 -13.01 -2.81
N GLN A 205 -7.63 -14.03 -3.67
CA GLN A 205 -7.25 -15.39 -3.25
C GLN A 205 -5.87 -15.44 -2.59
N LEU A 206 -4.90 -14.71 -3.13
CA LEU A 206 -3.57 -14.61 -2.53
C LEU A 206 -3.63 -13.89 -1.18
N SER A 207 -4.46 -12.86 -1.02
CA SER A 207 -4.64 -12.18 0.26
C SER A 207 -5.25 -13.05 1.37
N GLU A 208 -5.91 -14.15 1.02
CA GLU A 208 -6.41 -15.14 1.99
C GLU A 208 -5.30 -16.06 2.51
N GLN A 209 -4.16 -16.11 1.84
CA GLN A 209 -3.00 -16.89 2.27
C GLN A 209 -2.05 -16.04 3.12
N PRO A 210 -1.72 -16.46 4.36
CA PRO A 210 -0.94 -15.64 5.29
C PRO A 210 0.39 -15.11 4.74
N GLN A 211 1.10 -15.96 3.97
CA GLN A 211 2.40 -15.66 3.37
C GLN A 211 2.35 -14.52 2.33
N TYR A 212 1.23 -14.37 1.63
CA TYR A 212 1.02 -13.35 0.61
C TYR A 212 0.25 -12.15 1.16
N ALA A 213 -0.70 -12.37 2.07
CA ALA A 213 -1.49 -11.33 2.73
C ALA A 213 -0.63 -10.22 3.31
N GLN A 214 0.42 -10.61 4.06
CA GLN A 214 1.34 -9.64 4.67
C GLN A 214 2.05 -8.79 3.63
N ALA A 215 2.62 -9.45 2.61
CA ALA A 215 3.40 -8.78 1.58
C ALA A 215 2.50 -7.91 0.68
N LEU A 216 1.28 -8.34 0.36
CA LEU A 216 0.32 -7.55 -0.41
C LEU A 216 -0.19 -6.34 0.38
N ALA A 217 -0.36 -6.44 1.70
CA ALA A 217 -0.72 -5.30 2.54
C ALA A 217 0.38 -4.23 2.62
N GLN A 218 1.65 -4.64 2.48
CA GLN A 218 2.82 -3.75 2.49
C GLN A 218 3.19 -3.21 1.11
N ARG A 219 2.40 -3.55 0.09
CA ARG A 219 2.66 -3.19 -1.28
C ARG A 219 2.70 -1.68 -1.48
N ALA A 220 3.72 -1.24 -2.20
CA ALA A 220 3.79 0.08 -2.82
C ALA A 220 3.50 0.01 -4.32
N ASN A 221 3.18 1.14 -4.95
CA ASN A 221 3.19 1.29 -6.40
C ASN A 221 4.65 1.48 -6.89
N PHE A 222 5.01 1.07 -8.11
CA PHE A 222 6.39 1.08 -8.65
C PHE A 222 6.77 2.49 -9.06
N LEU A 223 5.78 3.26 -9.52
CA LEU A 223 5.93 4.66 -9.88
C LEU A 223 6.13 5.57 -8.67
N MET A 224 5.87 5.08 -7.46
CA MET A 224 6.00 5.88 -6.25
C MET A 224 6.99 5.25 -5.27
N PRO A 225 8.18 5.86 -5.08
CA PRO A 225 9.02 5.50 -3.94
C PRO A 225 8.17 5.63 -2.67
N LEU A 226 8.08 4.53 -1.92
CA LEU A 226 7.30 4.50 -0.69
C LEU A 226 8.19 4.02 0.44
N VAL A 227 8.33 4.86 1.44
CA VAL A 227 8.77 4.49 2.78
C VAL A 227 7.57 4.69 3.69
N ARG A 228 7.12 3.64 4.39
CA ARG A 228 5.92 3.71 5.21
C ARG A 228 6.08 2.93 6.51
N TYR A 229 5.77 3.57 7.62
CA TYR A 229 5.62 2.92 8.91
C TYR A 229 4.23 2.26 9.07
N ASP A 230 4.22 1.01 9.56
CA ASP A 230 3.05 0.23 9.93
C ASP A 230 2.95 0.16 11.46
N TYR A 231 2.01 0.92 12.02
CA TYR A 231 1.78 1.05 13.46
C TYR A 231 1.50 -0.30 14.14
N LEU A 232 0.73 -1.18 13.50
CA LEU A 232 0.30 -2.44 14.08
C LEU A 232 1.44 -3.45 14.18
N ARG A 233 2.37 -3.40 13.24
CA ARG A 233 3.45 -4.39 13.12
C ARG A 233 4.80 -3.87 13.61
N ASN A 234 4.91 -2.58 13.92
CA ASN A 234 6.17 -1.91 14.21
C ASN A 234 7.21 -2.15 13.09
N VAL A 235 6.77 -1.97 11.83
CA VAL A 235 7.58 -2.22 10.63
C VAL A 235 7.70 -0.95 9.80
N VAL A 236 8.90 -0.56 9.39
CA VAL A 236 9.10 0.38 8.28
C VAL A 236 9.30 -0.41 7.01
N SER A 237 8.39 -0.24 6.06
CA SER A 237 8.46 -0.87 4.74
C SER A 237 9.01 0.11 3.71
N LEU A 238 10.01 -0.33 2.94
CA LEU A 238 10.61 0.43 1.84
C LEU A 238 10.32 -0.32 0.54
N SER A 239 9.75 0.37 -0.45
CA SER A 239 9.65 -0.21 -1.79
C SER A 239 11.01 -0.21 -2.48
N VAL A 240 11.30 -1.19 -3.31
CA VAL A 240 12.55 -1.18 -4.11
C VAL A 240 12.69 0.07 -5.00
N ALA A 241 11.56 0.72 -5.31
CA ALA A 241 11.55 2.00 -6.04
C ALA A 241 12.07 3.17 -5.19
N THR A 242 12.31 3.02 -3.89
CA THR A 242 13.03 4.03 -3.09
C THR A 242 14.54 3.97 -3.29
N LEU A 243 15.04 2.87 -3.86
CA LEU A 243 16.47 2.60 -4.06
C LEU A 243 16.98 3.15 -5.39
N GLN A 244 16.39 4.27 -5.81
CA GLN A 244 16.73 4.99 -7.02
C GLN A 244 16.83 6.49 -6.74
N ARG A 245 17.38 7.21 -7.71
CA ARG A 245 17.48 8.67 -7.64
C ARG A 245 16.08 9.30 -7.59
N PRO A 246 15.88 10.39 -6.81
CA PRO A 246 16.88 11.12 -6.05
C PRO A 246 17.11 10.62 -4.62
N LEU A 247 16.47 9.52 -4.21
CA LEU A 247 16.52 9.06 -2.83
C LEU A 247 17.81 8.28 -2.53
N PHE A 248 18.27 7.46 -3.49
CA PHE A 248 19.47 6.65 -3.31
C PHE A 248 20.42 6.76 -4.50
N TYR A 249 21.71 6.83 -4.19
CA TYR A 249 22.81 6.85 -5.14
C TYR A 249 23.88 5.87 -4.65
N LEU A 250 24.16 4.82 -5.43
CA LEU A 250 25.21 3.84 -5.08
C LEU A 250 26.60 4.48 -4.87
N TYR A 251 26.87 5.56 -5.60
CA TYR A 251 28.10 6.35 -5.55
C TYR A 251 27.81 7.81 -5.22
N GLY A 252 26.80 8.06 -4.35
CA GLY A 252 26.44 9.40 -3.91
C GLY A 252 27.44 9.99 -2.93
N THR A 253 27.44 11.33 -2.81
CA THR A 253 28.11 11.98 -1.68
C THR A 253 27.33 11.75 -0.40
N PRO A 254 27.94 11.85 0.80
CA PRO A 254 27.22 11.72 2.06
C PRO A 254 26.00 12.64 2.16
N ALA A 255 26.11 13.89 1.67
CA ALA A 255 24.99 14.84 1.65
C ALA A 255 23.78 14.34 0.84
N MET A 256 24.02 13.67 -0.29
CA MET A 256 22.95 13.09 -1.11
C MET A 256 22.28 11.91 -0.42
N THR A 257 23.06 11.08 0.27
CA THR A 257 22.53 9.94 1.04
C THR A 257 21.70 10.46 2.23
N HIS A 258 22.26 11.35 3.05
CA HIS A 258 21.59 11.95 4.20
C HIS A 258 20.28 12.67 3.82
N GLY A 259 20.30 13.49 2.76
CA GLY A 259 19.13 14.23 2.31
C GLY A 259 18.07 13.39 1.59
N GLY A 260 18.45 12.21 1.09
CA GLY A 260 17.57 11.32 0.34
C GLY A 260 16.96 10.23 1.22
N LEU A 261 17.49 9.02 1.09
CA LEU A 261 16.99 7.82 1.73
C LEU A 261 16.96 7.97 3.25
N GLU A 262 18.02 8.51 3.85
CA GLU A 262 18.13 8.58 5.31
C GLU A 262 17.09 9.49 5.93
N PHE A 263 16.94 10.71 5.40
CA PHE A 263 15.90 11.64 5.84
C PHE A 263 14.50 11.04 5.67
N THR A 264 14.25 10.42 4.52
CA THR A 264 12.94 9.80 4.21
C THR A 264 12.63 8.67 5.18
N PHE A 265 13.63 7.84 5.53
CA PHE A 265 13.50 6.78 6.51
C PHE A 265 13.32 7.30 7.93
N ALA A 266 14.12 8.28 8.34
CA ALA A 266 14.04 8.90 9.66
C ALA A 266 12.66 9.52 9.94
N LYS A 267 12.03 10.13 8.93
CA LYS A 267 10.67 10.65 9.04
C LYS A 267 9.65 9.56 9.41
N GLU A 268 9.81 8.35 8.88
CA GLU A 268 8.94 7.22 9.22
C GLU A 268 9.29 6.62 10.59
N LEU A 269 10.54 6.68 11.04
CA LEU A 269 10.91 6.31 12.41
C LEU A 269 10.24 7.21 13.45
N VAL A 270 10.09 8.51 13.17
CA VAL A 270 9.39 9.45 14.06
C VAL A 270 7.94 9.02 14.28
N LYS A 271 7.27 8.44 13.27
CA LYS A 271 5.90 7.91 13.42
C LYS A 271 5.80 6.75 14.40
N ALA A 272 6.87 5.97 14.55
CA ALA A 272 6.90 4.92 15.58
C ALA A 272 6.75 5.49 17.00
N LEU A 273 7.05 6.78 17.17
CA LEU A 273 7.05 7.49 18.44
C LEU A 273 6.02 8.63 18.50
N ASP A 274 5.16 8.77 17.49
CA ASP A 274 4.07 9.75 17.53
C ASP A 274 2.94 9.29 18.46
N SER A 275 1.90 10.12 18.62
CA SER A 275 0.76 9.80 19.49
C SER A 275 0.04 8.51 19.10
N THR A 276 0.03 8.12 17.83
CA THR A 276 -0.55 6.87 17.34
C THR A 276 0.44 5.71 17.51
N GLY A 277 1.74 6.01 17.38
CA GLY A 277 2.85 5.10 17.58
C GLY A 277 2.96 4.63 19.01
N LEU A 278 2.81 5.50 20.00
CA LEU A 278 3.04 5.13 21.40
C LEU A 278 1.83 4.45 22.09
N MET A 279 0.65 4.43 21.46
CA MET A 279 -0.52 3.68 21.93
C MET A 279 -0.40 2.18 21.66
#